data_AF-A0A399IUM3-F1
#
_entry.id   AF-A0A399IUM3-F1
#
_cell.length_a   1.000
_cell.length_b   1.000
_cell.length_c   1.000
_cell.angle_alpha   90.00
_cell.angle_beta   90.00
_cell.angle_gamma   90.00
#
_symmetry.space_group_name_H-M   'P 1'
#
loop_
_entity.id
_entity.type
_entity.pdbx_description
1 polymer ?
#
loop_
_entity_poly.entity_id
_entity_poly.type
_entity_poly.pdbx_seq_one_letter_code
_entity_poly.pdbx_strand_id
1 'polypeptide(L)'
;MNKNIKRIIALTLTINGFSTVSSMTLGENFDIMTKPVYAASYSPSTGELKTLKIKSLDGDTLDLRESYNGDTVKLSEDKEYYTKLTDDSDGIKIDADVKGGDYIVKIFTSDNADATAYKPGDEILLGKGNSTIYIRTYESLSAYRDAKDKKKDVRICEEEYTINLKKTTESSYEDSNQDSIYLSSLNLNKGDISFIKQKTAYDVKVDSSIDEIKITAKPENEDDRVRIDGDLVDDSDNYRKTISLDKGKNEIKIKITDNKDNQRTYTLNITRGDVSDNEDDIYLDDLTISEGDLDFSEDDNTYEVNLNEDVSKITVTAPPEDEEYLVTINGDEVKSNDDYEKNVSLTKGENIIKIVVEDEVNDKKRTYTLTVNRGKAENNQGNQNTDTDTTGKKSQWVQTSEGWKYYDENGSILKNSWLFDKEQKVYCYLDKNGLRLSGWFKDNEKWYLMDNKGAMLTGWQYTDGKWYMLGTDGAMKTGWYKEEVTNQSSANTSTETNANPQNTTKIEEAYYLNADGSMKTGWLSDNSKWYFFNANGTMQKGWLIDYNSKYYLNEDGTMATGTKTIGEKTYKFNNNGALII
;
A
#
# COMPACT_ATOMS: atom_id res chain seq x y z
N MET A 1 -18.15 12.93 -53.13
CA MET A 1 -18.19 12.04 -54.32
C MET A 1 -17.38 10.79 -53.97
N ASN A 2 -18.05 9.76 -53.43
CA ASN A 2 -18.29 8.43 -54.04
C ASN A 2 -17.00 7.68 -54.45
N LYS A 3 -16.51 6.73 -53.62
CA LYS A 3 -16.91 5.31 -53.44
C LYS A 3 -16.53 4.40 -54.62
N ASN A 4 -15.75 3.35 -54.33
CA ASN A 4 -16.06 1.97 -54.74
C ASN A 4 -15.41 0.94 -53.80
N ILE A 5 -16.17 -0.11 -53.50
CA ILE A 5 -15.95 -1.23 -52.55
C ILE A 5 -16.02 -2.54 -53.35
N LYS A 6 -15.42 -3.61 -52.79
CA LYS A 6 -15.73 -5.08 -52.86
C LYS A 6 -14.59 -5.89 -53.53
N ARG A 7 -14.14 -7.08 -53.08
CA ARG A 7 -14.74 -8.14 -52.24
C ARG A 7 -13.68 -9.18 -51.80
N ILE A 8 -13.99 -9.89 -50.71
CA ILE A 8 -13.33 -11.04 -50.04
C ILE A 8 -13.28 -12.31 -50.92
N ILE A 9 -12.23 -13.14 -50.80
CA ILE A 9 -12.27 -14.62 -50.94
C ILE A 9 -11.32 -15.26 -49.91
N ALA A 10 -11.88 -16.11 -49.04
CA ALA A 10 -11.19 -17.08 -48.21
C ALA A 10 -11.13 -18.43 -48.97
N LEU A 11 -10.02 -19.16 -48.85
CA LEU A 11 -9.91 -20.54 -49.35
C LEU A 11 -9.43 -21.46 -48.22
N THR A 12 -10.34 -22.31 -47.74
CA THR A 12 -10.07 -23.47 -46.90
C THR A 12 -9.62 -24.64 -47.79
N LEU A 13 -8.54 -25.33 -47.40
CA LEU A 13 -8.04 -26.52 -48.07
C LEU A 13 -7.99 -27.69 -47.09
N THR A 14 -8.97 -28.58 -47.22
CA THR A 14 -9.01 -29.94 -46.66
C THR A 14 -8.29 -30.88 -47.63
N ILE A 15 -7.26 -31.60 -47.16
CA ILE A 15 -6.57 -32.64 -47.93
C ILE A 15 -6.84 -33.98 -47.26
N ASN A 16 -7.57 -34.86 -47.97
CA ASN A 16 -7.68 -36.28 -47.66
C ASN A 16 -6.63 -37.06 -48.48
N GLY A 17 -5.78 -37.79 -47.76
CA GLY A 17 -5.41 -39.19 -47.97
C GLY A 17 -4.98 -39.74 -49.35
N PHE A 18 -3.70 -40.13 -49.39
CA PHE A 18 -3.09 -41.32 -50.03
C PHE A 18 -3.05 -41.49 -51.57
N SER A 19 -1.82 -41.44 -52.12
CA SER A 19 -1.10 -42.62 -52.64
C SER A 19 0.36 -42.33 -53.03
N THR A 20 1.23 -43.29 -52.69
CA THR A 20 2.62 -43.55 -53.12
C THR A 20 2.72 -43.74 -54.65
N VAL A 21 3.79 -43.54 -55.44
CA VAL A 21 5.27 -43.54 -55.32
C VAL A 21 5.86 -42.89 -56.60
N SER A 22 7.06 -42.29 -56.48
CA SER A 22 8.22 -42.14 -57.40
C SER A 22 8.02 -42.13 -58.93
N SER A 23 8.78 -41.43 -59.79
CA SER A 23 9.84 -40.42 -59.74
C SER A 23 10.07 -40.02 -61.20
N MET A 24 10.26 -38.75 -61.54
CA MET A 24 10.84 -38.40 -62.84
C MET A 24 11.69 -37.14 -62.72
N THR A 25 12.98 -37.34 -62.97
CA THR A 25 14.04 -36.34 -63.02
C THR A 25 13.96 -35.53 -64.31
N LEU A 26 13.91 -34.21 -64.18
CA LEU A 26 14.43 -33.18 -65.08
C LEU A 26 15.01 -32.12 -64.15
N GLY A 27 16.23 -31.61 -64.27
CA GLY A 27 17.08 -31.45 -65.44
C GLY A 27 17.56 -30.00 -65.44
N GLU A 28 18.65 -29.75 -64.70
CA GLU A 28 19.60 -28.64 -64.77
C GLU A 28 19.12 -27.18 -64.58
N ASN A 29 19.77 -26.51 -63.60
CA ASN A 29 19.93 -25.06 -63.39
C ASN A 29 18.81 -24.26 -62.68
N PHE A 30 18.47 -24.63 -61.44
CA PHE A 30 18.05 -23.66 -60.43
C PHE A 30 18.68 -24.03 -59.07
N ASP A 31 19.85 -23.44 -58.78
CA ASP A 31 20.44 -23.45 -57.44
C ASP A 31 19.74 -22.37 -56.60
N ILE A 32 18.52 -22.66 -56.15
CA ILE A 32 17.98 -21.95 -54.98
C ILE A 32 18.44 -22.77 -53.79
N MET A 33 19.57 -22.36 -53.24
CA MET A 33 20.06 -22.82 -51.94
C MET A 33 19.09 -22.33 -50.85
N THR A 34 17.87 -22.88 -50.77
CA THR A 34 17.05 -22.81 -49.57
C THR A 34 17.67 -23.76 -48.56
N LYS A 35 18.74 -23.29 -47.89
CA LYS A 35 19.04 -23.82 -46.56
C LYS A 35 17.78 -23.61 -45.71
N PRO A 36 17.18 -24.66 -45.14
CA PRO A 36 16.18 -24.44 -44.10
C PRO A 36 16.88 -23.70 -42.97
N VAL A 37 16.54 -22.42 -42.79
CA VAL A 37 16.93 -21.67 -41.60
C VAL A 37 16.09 -22.26 -40.47
N TYR A 38 16.65 -23.26 -39.81
CA TYR A 38 16.20 -23.62 -38.48
C TYR A 38 16.50 -22.41 -37.61
N ALA A 39 15.46 -21.63 -37.28
CA ALA A 39 15.55 -20.67 -36.19
C ALA A 39 15.97 -21.47 -34.96
N ALA A 40 17.21 -21.31 -34.53
CA ALA A 40 17.68 -21.90 -33.29
C ALA A 40 16.74 -21.40 -32.19
N SER A 41 16.00 -22.30 -31.56
CA SER A 41 15.16 -21.95 -30.42
C SER A 41 16.09 -21.48 -29.31
N TYR A 42 16.02 -20.20 -28.97
CA TYR A 42 16.75 -19.63 -27.83
C TYR A 42 16.68 -20.58 -26.64
N SER A 43 17.86 -20.97 -26.16
CA SER A 43 18.04 -21.94 -25.10
C SER A 43 18.94 -21.31 -24.05
N PRO A 44 18.37 -20.58 -23.08
CA PRO A 44 19.14 -19.78 -22.13
C PRO A 44 20.19 -20.62 -21.42
N SER A 45 21.33 -20.05 -21.11
CA SER A 45 22.33 -20.57 -20.17
C SER A 45 21.91 -20.28 -18.73
N THR A 46 22.55 -20.94 -17.76
CA THR A 46 22.35 -20.57 -16.35
C THR A 46 22.75 -19.11 -16.15
N GLY A 47 21.90 -18.32 -15.48
CA GLY A 47 22.06 -16.87 -15.31
C GLY A 47 21.37 -16.01 -16.36
N GLU A 48 20.98 -16.56 -17.51
CA GLU A 48 20.25 -15.83 -18.56
C GLU A 48 18.73 -15.87 -18.35
N LEU A 49 18.03 -14.85 -18.85
CA LEU A 49 16.57 -14.81 -18.80
C LEU A 49 15.96 -15.98 -19.58
N LYS A 50 15.00 -16.65 -18.95
CA LYS A 50 14.16 -17.69 -19.53
C LYS A 50 12.87 -17.12 -20.12
N THR A 51 12.31 -16.09 -19.48
CA THR A 51 11.09 -15.43 -19.93
C THR A 51 11.24 -13.92 -19.76
N LEU A 52 10.60 -13.16 -20.66
CA LEU A 52 10.45 -11.72 -20.55
C LEU A 52 9.10 -11.33 -21.17
N LYS A 53 8.21 -10.76 -20.36
CA LYS A 53 6.90 -10.28 -20.78
C LYS A 53 6.70 -8.87 -20.24
N ILE A 54 6.21 -7.99 -21.09
CA ILE A 54 5.92 -6.60 -20.74
C ILE A 54 4.43 -6.39 -20.95
N LYS A 55 3.76 -5.77 -19.98
CA LYS A 55 2.36 -5.37 -20.09
C LYS A 55 2.21 -3.90 -19.71
N SER A 56 1.24 -3.20 -20.31
CA SER A 56 0.79 -1.92 -19.77
C SER A 56 0.10 -2.13 -18.43
N LEU A 57 -0.05 -1.06 -17.62
CA LEU A 57 -0.80 -1.17 -16.36
C LEU A 57 -2.27 -1.53 -16.57
N ASP A 58 -2.80 -1.23 -17.76
CA ASP A 58 -4.16 -1.61 -18.17
C ASP A 58 -4.26 -3.08 -18.65
N GLY A 59 -3.13 -3.79 -18.72
CA GLY A 59 -3.05 -5.23 -18.95
C GLY A 59 -2.73 -5.66 -20.39
N ASP A 60 -2.59 -4.72 -21.32
CA ASP A 60 -2.25 -5.03 -22.71
C ASP A 60 -0.80 -5.51 -22.83
N THR A 61 -0.55 -6.56 -23.61
CA THR A 61 0.81 -7.09 -23.79
C THR A 61 1.58 -6.28 -24.82
N LEU A 62 2.81 -5.92 -24.48
CA LEU A 62 3.73 -5.18 -25.35
C LEU A 62 4.75 -6.14 -26.00
N ASP A 63 4.87 -6.04 -27.32
CA ASP A 63 5.83 -6.81 -28.10
C ASP A 63 7.28 -6.33 -27.88
N LEU A 64 8.23 -7.27 -27.85
CA LEU A 64 9.66 -6.99 -28.00
C LEU A 64 10.00 -6.76 -29.48
N ARG A 65 10.89 -5.80 -29.78
CA ARG A 65 11.25 -5.41 -31.15
C ARG A 65 12.74 -5.14 -31.29
N GLU A 66 13.27 -5.26 -32.51
CA GLU A 66 14.68 -4.92 -32.84
C GLU A 66 14.94 -3.40 -32.83
N SER A 67 13.90 -2.61 -33.07
CA SER A 67 13.93 -1.15 -32.98
C SER A 67 12.50 -0.64 -32.78
N TYR A 68 12.31 0.65 -32.48
CA TYR A 68 10.98 1.23 -32.33
C TYR A 68 10.04 0.96 -33.51
N ASN A 69 10.57 0.87 -34.74
CA ASN A 69 9.79 0.60 -35.96
C ASN A 69 10.16 -0.75 -36.61
N GLY A 70 10.93 -1.58 -35.90
CA GLY A 70 11.37 -2.89 -36.38
C GLY A 70 10.35 -3.99 -36.15
N ASP A 71 10.68 -5.16 -36.66
CA ASP A 71 9.88 -6.37 -36.51
C ASP A 71 9.83 -6.84 -35.06
N THR A 72 8.77 -7.57 -34.72
CA THR A 72 8.61 -8.21 -33.41
C THR A 72 9.57 -9.38 -33.29
N VAL A 73 10.31 -9.42 -32.18
CA VAL A 73 11.28 -10.48 -31.86
C VAL A 73 10.88 -11.23 -30.61
N LYS A 74 11.52 -12.39 -30.43
CA LYS A 74 11.47 -13.15 -29.18
C LYS A 74 12.76 -12.92 -28.41
N LEU A 75 12.74 -13.26 -27.12
CA LEU A 75 13.95 -13.34 -26.31
C LEU A 75 15.00 -14.22 -27.02
N SER A 76 16.19 -13.67 -27.16
CA SER A 76 17.36 -14.26 -27.82
C SER A 76 18.63 -13.97 -27.01
N GLU A 77 19.78 -14.37 -27.56
CA GLU A 77 21.09 -13.99 -27.02
C GLU A 77 21.34 -12.48 -27.12
N ASP A 78 20.58 -11.77 -27.96
CA ASP A 78 20.59 -10.31 -27.99
C ASP A 78 19.97 -9.78 -26.71
N LYS A 79 20.68 -8.90 -26.02
CA LYS A 79 20.26 -8.38 -24.70
C LYS A 79 19.58 -7.01 -24.80
N GLU A 80 19.39 -6.49 -26.00
CA GLU A 80 18.77 -5.18 -26.23
C GLU A 80 17.45 -5.34 -27.01
N TYR A 81 16.39 -4.73 -26.49
CA TYR A 81 15.04 -4.79 -27.05
C TYR A 81 14.41 -3.40 -27.08
N TYR A 82 13.41 -3.25 -27.94
CA TYR A 82 12.63 -2.03 -28.07
C TYR A 82 11.15 -2.34 -27.89
N THR A 83 10.41 -1.41 -27.29
CA THR A 83 8.95 -1.49 -27.25
C THR A 83 8.29 -0.10 -27.24
N LYS A 84 6.98 -0.07 -27.44
CA LYS A 84 6.18 1.16 -27.44
C LYS A 84 4.97 1.00 -26.55
N LEU A 85 4.75 1.98 -25.69
CA LEU A 85 3.51 2.16 -24.95
C LEU A 85 2.68 3.22 -25.67
N THR A 86 1.65 2.76 -26.38
CA THR A 86 0.83 3.60 -27.27
C THR A 86 -0.57 3.88 -26.75
N ASP A 87 -1.01 3.15 -25.74
CA ASP A 87 -2.25 3.42 -25.01
C ASP A 87 -2.04 4.59 -24.03
N ASP A 88 -3.11 4.98 -23.33
CA ASP A 88 -3.06 6.05 -22.33
C ASP A 88 -2.55 5.54 -20.97
N SER A 89 -1.95 4.35 -20.92
CA SER A 89 -1.51 3.73 -19.67
C SER A 89 -0.38 4.53 -19.01
N ASP A 90 -0.43 4.64 -17.69
CA ASP A 90 0.55 5.42 -16.93
C ASP A 90 1.92 4.73 -16.83
N GLY A 91 2.03 3.45 -17.19
CA GLY A 91 3.25 2.70 -17.03
C GLY A 91 3.19 1.28 -17.57
N ILE A 92 4.07 0.42 -17.04
CA ILE A 92 4.15 -1.00 -17.38
C ILE A 92 4.37 -1.89 -16.15
N LYS A 93 4.13 -3.19 -16.33
CA LYS A 93 4.64 -4.29 -15.51
C LYS A 93 5.57 -5.15 -16.34
N ILE A 94 6.65 -5.63 -15.74
CA ILE A 94 7.59 -6.54 -16.39
C ILE A 94 7.63 -7.84 -15.59
N ASP A 95 7.20 -8.93 -16.21
CA ASP A 95 7.35 -10.29 -15.69
C ASP A 95 8.57 -10.93 -16.38
N ALA A 96 9.58 -11.33 -15.61
CA ALA A 96 10.79 -11.95 -16.14
C ALA A 96 11.30 -13.05 -15.20
N ASP A 97 11.64 -14.19 -15.78
CA ASP A 97 12.24 -15.32 -15.07
C ASP A 97 13.66 -15.56 -15.58
N VAL A 98 14.54 -16.01 -14.70
CA VAL A 98 15.93 -16.39 -15.01
C VAL A 98 16.09 -17.91 -14.96
N LYS A 99 17.02 -18.45 -15.75
CA LYS A 99 17.37 -19.86 -15.71
C LYS A 99 18.42 -20.12 -14.62
N GLY A 100 18.08 -20.97 -13.66
CA GLY A 100 18.93 -21.35 -12.53
C GLY A 100 18.10 -21.27 -11.24
N GLY A 101 18.22 -22.26 -10.35
CA GLY A 101 17.33 -22.37 -9.18
C GLY A 101 17.45 -21.21 -8.19
N ASP A 102 18.67 -20.72 -8.00
CA ASP A 102 18.97 -19.69 -7.00
C ASP A 102 19.03 -18.28 -7.59
N TYR A 103 19.04 -18.17 -8.93
CA TYR A 103 19.20 -16.89 -9.61
C TYR A 103 17.94 -16.04 -9.47
N ILE A 104 18.13 -14.72 -9.39
CA ILE A 104 17.04 -13.75 -9.26
C ILE A 104 17.12 -12.68 -10.34
N VAL A 105 15.99 -11.99 -10.55
CA VAL A 105 15.86 -10.86 -11.47
C VAL A 105 15.58 -9.57 -10.69
N LYS A 106 16.25 -8.48 -11.06
CA LYS A 106 15.97 -7.12 -10.58
C LYS A 106 15.85 -6.16 -11.76
N ILE A 107 14.90 -5.26 -11.70
CA ILE A 107 14.60 -4.30 -12.77
C ILE A 107 14.95 -2.89 -12.30
N PHE A 108 15.49 -2.05 -13.18
CA PHE A 108 15.94 -0.70 -12.84
C PHE A 108 15.50 0.28 -13.92
N THR A 109 15.12 1.49 -13.51
CA THR A 109 14.76 2.60 -14.41
C THR A 109 15.97 3.52 -14.69
N SER A 110 17.14 3.20 -14.14
CA SER A 110 18.39 3.95 -14.28
C SER A 110 19.60 2.99 -14.30
N ASP A 111 20.65 3.39 -15.01
CA ASP A 111 21.96 2.73 -15.03
C ASP A 111 22.90 3.19 -13.91
N ASN A 112 22.41 4.00 -12.97
CA ASN A 112 23.22 4.43 -11.83
C ASN A 112 23.61 3.24 -10.92
N ALA A 113 24.80 3.35 -10.32
CA ALA A 113 25.36 2.34 -9.42
C ALA A 113 24.52 2.13 -8.14
N ASP A 114 23.75 3.15 -7.76
CA ASP A 114 22.90 3.21 -6.57
C ASP A 114 21.40 3.18 -6.93
N ALA A 115 21.05 2.78 -8.16
CA ALA A 115 19.66 2.74 -8.60
C ALA A 115 18.81 1.78 -7.76
N THR A 116 17.59 2.21 -7.40
CA THR A 116 16.60 1.39 -6.71
C THR A 116 16.06 0.29 -7.62
N ALA A 117 16.01 -0.93 -7.09
CA ALA A 117 15.57 -2.11 -7.83
C ALA A 117 14.07 -2.37 -7.65
N TYR A 118 13.42 -2.71 -8.75
CA TYR A 118 12.08 -3.28 -8.82
C TYR A 118 12.15 -4.81 -8.93
N LYS A 119 11.11 -5.48 -8.45
CA LYS A 119 10.88 -6.92 -8.63
C LYS A 119 10.05 -7.16 -9.90
N PRO A 120 10.18 -8.35 -10.52
CA PRO A 120 9.23 -8.76 -11.55
C PRO A 120 7.78 -8.65 -11.06
N GLY A 121 6.92 -8.02 -11.87
CA GLY A 121 5.51 -7.77 -11.55
C GLY A 121 5.22 -6.40 -10.93
N ASP A 122 6.24 -5.68 -10.43
CA ASP A 122 6.07 -4.34 -9.88
C ASP A 122 5.59 -3.33 -10.93
N GLU A 123 4.87 -2.30 -10.47
CA GLU A 123 4.39 -1.21 -11.30
C GLU A 123 5.49 -0.18 -11.56
N ILE A 124 5.77 0.05 -12.84
CA ILE A 124 6.77 1.03 -13.29
C ILE A 124 6.04 2.14 -14.04
N LEU A 125 5.92 3.29 -13.39
CA LEU A 125 5.36 4.50 -14.01
C LEU A 125 6.33 5.08 -15.04
N LEU A 126 5.79 5.56 -16.17
CA LEU A 126 6.57 6.06 -17.30
C LEU A 126 6.03 7.38 -17.81
N GLY A 127 6.88 8.41 -17.89
CA GLY A 127 6.53 9.67 -18.55
C GLY A 127 6.56 9.57 -20.07
N LYS A 128 5.87 10.49 -20.75
CA LYS A 128 5.90 10.64 -22.20
C LYS A 128 7.34 10.81 -22.71
N GLY A 129 7.65 10.09 -23.79
CA GLY A 129 8.96 10.11 -24.42
C GLY A 129 9.68 8.77 -24.33
N ASN A 130 11.01 8.82 -24.35
CA ASN A 130 11.84 7.62 -24.31
C ASN A 130 12.29 7.35 -22.87
N SER A 131 12.30 6.08 -22.50
CA SER A 131 12.85 5.57 -21.24
C SER A 131 13.65 4.31 -21.53
N THR A 132 14.67 4.04 -20.72
CA THR A 132 15.46 2.82 -20.82
C THR A 132 15.31 2.05 -19.51
N ILE A 133 14.88 0.80 -19.62
CA ILE A 133 14.74 -0.12 -18.48
C ILE A 133 15.87 -1.14 -18.55
N TYR A 134 16.53 -1.36 -17.43
CA TYR A 134 17.60 -2.35 -17.28
C TYR A 134 17.05 -3.52 -16.47
N ILE A 135 17.24 -4.74 -16.96
CA ILE A 135 16.88 -5.97 -16.26
C ILE A 135 18.18 -6.71 -16.00
N ARG A 136 18.52 -6.86 -14.72
CA ARG A 136 19.75 -7.53 -14.29
C ARG A 136 19.44 -8.85 -13.59
N THR A 137 20.25 -9.85 -13.87
CA THR A 137 20.21 -11.13 -13.16
C THR A 137 21.36 -11.24 -12.17
N TYR A 138 21.12 -11.96 -11.07
CA TYR A 138 22.13 -12.21 -10.03
C TYR A 138 22.11 -13.68 -9.66
N GLU A 139 23.27 -14.24 -9.28
CA GLU A 139 23.38 -15.64 -8.85
C GLU A 139 22.45 -15.99 -7.68
N SER A 140 22.16 -15.01 -6.82
CA SER A 140 21.28 -15.15 -5.67
C SER A 140 20.89 -13.78 -5.11
N LEU A 141 19.94 -13.78 -4.16
CA LEU A 141 19.63 -12.59 -3.37
C LEU A 141 20.84 -12.07 -2.59
N SER A 142 21.67 -12.96 -2.05
CA SER A 142 22.91 -12.57 -1.36
C SER A 142 23.91 -11.89 -2.31
N ALA A 143 24.03 -12.33 -3.55
CA ALA A 143 24.88 -11.69 -4.55
C ALA A 143 24.39 -10.27 -4.88
N TYR A 144 23.07 -10.07 -4.99
CA TYR A 144 22.48 -8.73 -5.15
C TYR A 144 22.74 -7.82 -3.94
N ARG A 145 22.56 -8.32 -2.70
CA ARG A 145 22.88 -7.58 -1.47
C ARG A 145 24.36 -7.19 -1.41
N ASP A 146 25.26 -8.09 -1.78
CA ASP A 146 26.69 -7.80 -1.85
C ASP A 146 27.00 -6.69 -2.88
N ALA A 147 26.33 -6.69 -4.03
CA ALA A 147 26.43 -5.64 -5.03
C ALA A 147 25.91 -4.28 -4.50
N LYS A 148 24.71 -4.26 -3.92
CA LYS A 148 24.04 -3.05 -3.41
C LYS A 148 24.74 -2.47 -2.17
N ASP A 149 24.98 -3.29 -1.15
CA ASP A 149 25.28 -2.78 0.19
C ASP A 149 26.79 -2.74 0.46
N LYS A 150 27.52 -3.78 0.02
CA LYS A 150 28.98 -3.86 0.23
C LYS A 150 29.74 -3.14 -0.86
N LYS A 151 29.43 -3.42 -2.13
CA LYS A 151 30.13 -2.86 -3.29
C LYS A 151 29.57 -1.50 -3.71
N LYS A 152 28.33 -1.17 -3.30
CA LYS A 152 27.63 0.07 -3.67
C LYS A 152 27.53 0.27 -5.18
N ASP A 153 27.35 -0.83 -5.89
CA ASP A 153 27.22 -0.85 -7.34
C ASP A 153 26.33 -2.01 -7.80
N VAL A 154 25.05 -1.70 -8.04
CA VAL A 154 24.04 -2.65 -8.55
C VAL A 154 24.24 -3.02 -10.03
N ARG A 155 25.31 -2.56 -10.68
CA ARG A 155 25.67 -3.04 -12.03
C ARG A 155 26.52 -4.30 -11.99
N ILE A 156 27.02 -4.67 -10.80
CA ILE A 156 27.77 -5.90 -10.60
C ILE A 156 26.78 -7.07 -10.57
N CYS A 157 26.47 -7.58 -11.74
CA CYS A 157 25.44 -8.58 -12.00
C CYS A 157 25.94 -9.65 -12.99
N GLU A 158 25.15 -10.70 -13.18
CA GLU A 158 25.48 -11.82 -14.06
C GLU A 158 25.18 -11.47 -15.52
N GLU A 159 23.96 -11.01 -15.78
CA GLU A 159 23.53 -10.55 -17.08
C GLU A 159 22.72 -9.27 -16.99
N GLU A 160 22.86 -8.40 -17.99
CA GLU A 160 22.08 -7.18 -18.14
C GLU A 160 21.36 -7.16 -19.48
N TYR A 161 20.06 -6.89 -19.45
CA TYR A 161 19.18 -6.70 -20.60
C TYR A 161 18.62 -5.29 -20.58
N THR A 162 18.45 -4.70 -21.77
CA THR A 162 18.00 -3.33 -21.95
C THR A 162 16.70 -3.30 -22.75
N ILE A 163 15.68 -2.62 -22.23
CA ILE A 163 14.44 -2.33 -22.95
C ILE A 163 14.36 -0.83 -23.19
N ASN A 164 14.56 -0.44 -24.45
CA ASN A 164 14.31 0.91 -24.92
C ASN A 164 12.82 1.09 -25.17
N LEU A 165 12.15 1.77 -24.24
CA LEU A 165 10.72 2.00 -24.28
C LEU A 165 10.42 3.40 -24.80
N LYS A 166 9.38 3.52 -25.63
CA LYS A 166 8.84 4.82 -26.04
C LYS A 166 7.36 4.91 -25.70
N LYS A 167 7.02 5.79 -24.76
CA LYS A 167 5.63 6.18 -24.47
C LYS A 167 5.22 7.35 -25.37
N THR A 168 4.10 7.22 -26.07
CA THR A 168 3.63 8.24 -27.03
C THR A 168 2.56 9.18 -26.48
N THR A 169 1.94 8.81 -25.36
CA THR A 169 0.85 9.50 -24.69
C THR A 169 1.34 10.19 -23.41
N GLU A 170 0.58 11.16 -22.92
CA GLU A 170 0.86 11.82 -21.64
C GLU A 170 0.37 10.95 -20.49
N SER A 171 1.06 11.02 -19.34
CA SER A 171 0.65 10.31 -18.12
C SER A 171 -0.25 11.21 -17.26
N SER A 172 -1.09 10.60 -16.43
CA SER A 172 -2.02 11.30 -15.54
C SER A 172 -1.34 12.24 -14.54
N TYR A 173 -0.07 11.96 -14.19
CA TYR A 173 0.74 12.75 -13.27
C TYR A 173 1.65 13.77 -13.95
N GLU A 174 1.63 13.90 -15.28
CA GLU A 174 2.39 14.93 -15.97
C GLU A 174 1.71 16.29 -15.79
N ASP A 175 2.41 17.24 -15.18
CA ASP A 175 1.91 18.61 -15.04
C ASP A 175 2.18 19.40 -16.31
N SER A 176 1.20 19.43 -17.21
CA SER A 176 1.25 20.18 -18.48
C SER A 176 1.27 21.70 -18.30
N ASN A 177 1.07 22.21 -17.08
CA ASN A 177 1.14 23.66 -16.80
C ASN A 177 2.57 24.14 -16.55
N GLN A 178 3.54 23.24 -16.47
CA GLN A 178 4.95 23.56 -16.24
C GLN A 178 5.78 23.39 -17.51
N ASP A 179 6.84 24.19 -17.63
CA ASP A 179 7.67 24.19 -18.82
C ASP A 179 8.47 22.89 -18.97
N SER A 180 8.86 22.56 -20.21
CA SER A 180 9.65 21.36 -20.54
C SER A 180 11.15 21.51 -20.19
N ILE A 181 11.42 21.90 -18.95
CA ILE A 181 12.73 21.95 -18.30
C ILE A 181 12.73 20.93 -17.16
N TYR A 182 13.79 20.12 -17.02
CA TYR A 182 13.77 18.94 -16.15
C TYR A 182 15.05 18.76 -15.34
N LEU A 183 14.95 18.06 -14.21
CA LEU A 183 16.12 17.49 -13.54
C LEU A 183 16.58 16.26 -14.33
N SER A 184 17.90 16.07 -14.44
CA SER A 184 18.50 14.81 -14.89
C SER A 184 18.50 13.76 -13.78
N SER A 185 18.57 14.19 -12.51
CA SER A 185 18.46 13.30 -11.35
C SER A 185 17.93 14.02 -10.12
N LEU A 186 17.25 13.27 -9.26
CA LEU A 186 16.80 13.69 -7.95
C LEU A 186 17.06 12.56 -6.95
N ASN A 187 18.05 12.73 -6.09
CA ASN A 187 18.51 11.71 -5.15
C ASN A 187 18.44 12.20 -3.71
N LEU A 188 18.12 11.27 -2.81
CA LEU A 188 18.04 11.49 -1.37
C LEU A 188 19.07 10.59 -0.67
N ASN A 189 19.66 11.07 0.43
CA ASN A 189 20.53 10.22 1.25
C ASN A 189 19.76 9.31 2.23
N LYS A 190 18.46 9.56 2.41
CA LYS A 190 17.54 8.88 3.32
C LYS A 190 16.16 8.87 2.68
N GLY A 191 15.48 7.72 2.74
CA GLY A 191 14.25 7.50 1.99
C GLY A 191 14.54 7.27 0.51
N ASP A 192 13.67 6.50 -0.13
CA ASP A 192 13.83 6.10 -1.53
C ASP A 192 12.90 6.89 -2.43
N ILE A 193 13.41 7.26 -3.60
CA ILE A 193 12.66 7.91 -4.66
C ILE A 193 13.00 7.26 -5.99
N SER A 194 11.98 6.80 -6.69
CA SER A 194 12.11 6.43 -8.11
C SER A 194 11.82 7.65 -8.97
N PHE A 195 12.86 8.43 -9.25
CA PHE A 195 12.72 9.68 -9.96
C PHE A 195 12.23 9.48 -11.42
N ILE A 196 11.17 10.20 -11.79
CA ILE A 196 10.63 10.27 -13.14
C ILE A 196 10.53 11.74 -13.51
N LYS A 197 11.29 12.19 -14.50
CA LYS A 197 11.45 13.62 -14.75
C LYS A 197 10.14 14.39 -15.01
N GLN A 198 9.11 13.74 -15.54
CA GLN A 198 7.80 14.36 -15.79
C GLN A 198 6.90 14.40 -14.53
N LYS A 199 7.15 13.57 -13.51
CA LYS A 199 6.42 13.56 -12.24
C LYS A 199 6.97 14.65 -11.32
N THR A 200 6.10 15.55 -10.88
CA THR A 200 6.46 16.77 -10.12
C THR A 200 6.18 16.68 -8.64
N ALA A 201 5.57 15.61 -8.13
CA ALA A 201 5.31 15.43 -6.71
C ALA A 201 5.68 14.01 -6.25
N TYR A 202 6.36 13.91 -5.11
CA TYR A 202 6.80 12.66 -4.52
C TYR A 202 6.53 12.66 -3.04
N ASP A 203 5.89 11.61 -2.55
CA ASP A 203 5.73 11.35 -1.13
C ASP A 203 6.87 10.43 -0.67
N VAL A 204 7.57 10.83 0.38
CA VAL A 204 8.74 10.11 0.92
C VAL A 204 8.54 9.95 2.41
N LYS A 205 8.72 8.73 2.94
CA LYS A 205 8.69 8.47 4.38
C LYS A 205 10.11 8.28 4.89
N VAL A 206 10.40 8.83 6.07
CA VAL A 206 11.68 8.63 6.76
C VAL A 206 11.44 8.39 8.25
N ASP A 207 12.32 7.60 8.87
CA ASP A 207 12.23 7.26 10.28
C ASP A 207 12.21 8.50 11.19
N SER A 208 11.52 8.39 12.33
CA SER A 208 11.39 9.48 13.30
C SER A 208 12.73 10.05 13.81
N SER A 209 13.78 9.22 13.82
CA SER A 209 15.15 9.60 14.19
C SER A 209 15.87 10.44 13.15
N ILE A 210 15.42 10.47 11.90
CA ILE A 210 16.02 11.25 10.82
C ILE A 210 15.60 12.71 10.94
N ASP A 211 16.45 13.55 11.51
CA ASP A 211 16.20 14.98 11.71
C ASP A 211 16.67 15.89 10.57
N GLU A 212 17.41 15.33 9.61
CA GLU A 212 17.81 16.03 8.39
C GLU A 212 17.88 15.08 7.19
N ILE A 213 17.70 15.65 6.00
CA ILE A 213 17.83 14.96 4.73
C ILE A 213 18.70 15.77 3.77
N LYS A 214 19.52 15.07 2.99
CA LYS A 214 20.37 15.63 1.95
C LYS A 214 19.78 15.30 0.59
N ILE A 215 19.40 16.36 -0.12
CA ILE A 215 18.81 16.33 -1.45
C ILE A 215 19.88 16.70 -2.47
N THR A 216 20.00 15.93 -3.54
CA THR A 216 20.86 16.22 -4.70
C THR A 216 19.97 16.29 -5.94
N ALA A 217 19.89 17.46 -6.58
CA ALA A 217 18.95 17.73 -7.67
C ALA A 217 19.68 18.30 -8.91
N LYS A 218 20.22 17.44 -9.77
CA LYS A 218 21.00 17.88 -10.93
C LYS A 218 20.08 18.25 -12.10
N PRO A 219 20.23 19.43 -12.74
CA PRO A 219 19.45 19.79 -13.92
C PRO A 219 19.88 18.98 -15.17
N GLU A 220 19.03 18.89 -16.20
CA GLU A 220 19.44 18.33 -17.50
C GLU A 220 20.45 19.22 -18.22
N ASN A 221 20.39 20.54 -18.02
CA ASN A 221 21.34 21.52 -18.53
C ASN A 221 22.06 22.21 -17.37
N GLU A 222 23.40 22.17 -17.37
CA GLU A 222 24.22 22.69 -16.26
C GLU A 222 24.14 24.22 -16.12
N ASP A 223 23.72 24.93 -17.17
CA ASP A 223 23.46 26.39 -17.14
C ASP A 223 22.15 26.77 -16.42
N ASP A 224 21.27 25.80 -16.12
CA ASP A 224 19.98 26.07 -15.49
C ASP A 224 20.15 26.31 -13.99
N ARG A 225 19.41 27.29 -13.45
CA ARG A 225 19.47 27.62 -12.02
C ARG A 225 18.58 26.67 -11.23
N VAL A 226 19.12 26.01 -10.21
CA VAL A 226 18.38 25.13 -9.30
C VAL A 226 18.26 25.76 -7.92
N ARG A 227 17.06 25.73 -7.35
CA ARG A 227 16.81 26.09 -5.95
C ARG A 227 16.18 24.94 -5.20
N ILE A 228 16.76 24.56 -4.06
CA ILE A 228 16.19 23.58 -3.13
C ILE A 228 15.71 24.34 -1.90
N ASP A 229 14.40 24.30 -1.65
CA ASP A 229 13.70 25.06 -0.61
C ASP A 229 14.00 26.58 -0.63
N GLY A 230 14.13 27.13 -1.84
CA GLY A 230 14.44 28.54 -2.07
C GLY A 230 15.93 28.88 -2.12
N ASP A 231 16.81 28.02 -1.59
CA ASP A 231 18.26 28.22 -1.61
C ASP A 231 18.87 27.80 -2.95
N LEU A 232 19.74 28.65 -3.52
CA LEU A 232 20.45 28.37 -4.77
C LEU A 232 21.51 27.29 -4.55
N VAL A 233 21.55 26.29 -5.44
CA VAL A 233 22.57 25.24 -5.50
C VAL A 233 23.13 25.12 -6.92
N ASP A 234 24.38 24.70 -7.06
CA ASP A 234 25.10 24.67 -8.35
C ASP A 234 26.16 23.55 -8.42
N ASP A 235 26.97 23.53 -9.48
CA ASP A 235 28.02 22.53 -9.69
C ASP A 235 29.06 22.49 -8.56
N SER A 236 29.30 23.62 -7.88
CA SER A 236 30.28 23.72 -6.81
C SER A 236 29.87 22.97 -5.54
N ASP A 237 28.57 22.82 -5.29
CA ASP A 237 28.02 21.99 -4.22
C ASP A 237 27.48 20.64 -4.72
N ASN A 238 27.63 20.36 -6.01
CA ASN A 238 27.05 19.21 -6.71
C ASN A 238 25.51 19.19 -6.63
N TYR A 239 24.90 20.37 -6.79
CA TYR A 239 23.47 20.63 -6.74
C TYR A 239 22.80 20.07 -5.49
N ARG A 240 23.44 20.27 -4.33
CA ARG A 240 23.11 19.57 -3.09
C ARG A 240 22.74 20.52 -1.97
N LYS A 241 21.68 20.16 -1.24
CA LYS A 241 21.27 20.85 -0.01
C LYS A 241 20.93 19.86 1.10
N THR A 242 21.29 20.19 2.34
CA THR A 242 20.80 19.49 3.54
C THR A 242 19.69 20.33 4.16
N ILE A 243 18.56 19.70 4.44
CA ILE A 243 17.33 20.30 4.98
C ILE A 243 17.00 19.61 6.29
N SER A 244 16.78 20.40 7.35
CA SER A 244 16.25 19.88 8.61
C SER A 244 14.77 19.56 8.45
N LEU A 245 14.33 18.46 9.05
CA LEU A 245 12.96 17.98 9.00
C LEU A 245 12.29 18.20 10.35
N ASP A 246 11.06 18.70 10.35
CA ASP A 246 10.17 18.67 11.51
C ASP A 246 9.49 17.29 11.61
N LYS A 247 9.05 16.89 12.81
CA LYS A 247 8.22 15.67 12.95
C LYS A 247 6.90 15.84 12.17
N GLY A 248 6.44 14.77 11.52
CA GLY A 248 5.28 14.78 10.64
C GLY A 248 5.62 15.20 9.21
N LYS A 249 4.67 15.83 8.51
CA LYS A 249 4.80 16.17 7.09
C LYS A 249 5.66 17.43 6.88
N ASN A 250 6.63 17.34 5.97
CA ASN A 250 7.50 18.40 5.50
C ASN A 250 7.34 18.54 3.99
N GLU A 251 7.03 19.73 3.49
CA GLU A 251 6.96 19.99 2.05
C GLU A 251 8.23 20.73 1.60
N ILE A 252 9.01 20.14 0.69
CA ILE A 252 10.24 20.73 0.16
C ILE A 252 10.09 20.95 -1.34
N LYS A 253 10.34 22.19 -1.79
CA LYS A 253 10.21 22.57 -3.20
C LYS A 253 11.56 22.71 -3.89
N ILE A 254 11.69 22.08 -5.05
CA ILE A 254 12.89 22.13 -5.89
C ILE A 254 12.52 22.80 -7.20
N LYS A 255 13.04 24.00 -7.44
CA LYS A 255 12.69 24.82 -8.60
C LYS A 255 13.87 24.94 -9.55
N ILE A 256 13.65 24.62 -10.82
CA ILE A 256 14.59 24.87 -11.92
C ILE A 256 14.13 26.09 -12.70
N THR A 257 15.07 26.91 -13.17
CA THR A 257 14.78 28.05 -14.04
C THR A 257 15.89 28.21 -15.08
N ASP A 258 15.54 28.17 -16.37
CA ASP A 258 16.50 28.43 -17.45
C ASP A 258 16.75 29.93 -17.66
N ASN A 259 17.53 30.24 -18.71
CA ASN A 259 17.85 31.61 -19.10
C ASN A 259 16.72 32.36 -19.83
N LYS A 260 15.60 31.70 -20.15
CA LYS A 260 14.39 32.25 -20.78
C LYS A 260 13.24 32.39 -19.78
N ASP A 261 13.52 32.22 -18.49
CA ASP A 261 12.54 32.20 -17.39
C ASP A 261 11.53 31.06 -17.47
N ASN A 262 11.79 29.99 -18.24
CA ASN A 262 11.01 28.76 -18.18
C ASN A 262 11.27 28.05 -16.84
N GLN A 263 10.23 27.50 -16.23
CA GLN A 263 10.27 26.99 -14.86
C GLN A 263 9.60 25.62 -14.71
N ARG A 264 10.23 24.77 -13.88
CA ARG A 264 9.65 23.56 -13.32
C ARG A 264 9.91 23.49 -11.83
N THR A 265 8.93 23.03 -11.06
CA THR A 265 8.99 22.78 -9.63
C THR A 265 8.64 21.33 -9.34
N TYR A 266 9.54 20.66 -8.63
CA TYR A 266 9.30 19.36 -8.01
C TYR A 266 9.03 19.56 -6.52
N THR A 267 8.07 18.81 -5.98
CA THR A 267 7.67 18.84 -4.57
C THR A 267 7.98 17.50 -3.94
N LEU A 268 8.76 17.50 -2.86
CA LEU A 268 8.97 16.36 -1.99
C LEU A 268 8.11 16.55 -0.73
N ASN A 269 7.12 15.69 -0.54
CA ASN A 269 6.33 15.60 0.68
C ASN A 269 6.98 14.55 1.59
N ILE A 270 7.89 14.99 2.45
CA ILE A 270 8.64 14.12 3.35
C ILE A 270 7.93 14.00 4.68
N THR A 271 7.44 12.82 5.00
CA THR A 271 6.85 12.52 6.30
C THR A 271 7.92 11.92 7.21
N ARG A 272 8.36 12.70 8.20
CA ARG A 272 9.35 12.29 9.20
C ARG A 272 8.64 11.79 10.45
N GLY A 273 8.67 10.48 10.68
CA GLY A 273 7.94 9.87 11.79
C GLY A 273 6.46 10.19 11.69
N ASP A 274 5.72 9.39 10.92
CA ASP A 274 4.27 9.44 10.96
C ASP A 274 3.79 9.21 12.41
N VAL A 275 2.84 10.05 12.83
CA VAL A 275 2.36 10.13 14.22
C VAL A 275 1.42 8.96 14.56
N SER A 276 1.34 7.92 13.71
CA SER A 276 0.53 6.72 13.95
C SER A 276 1.09 5.41 13.39
N ASP A 277 1.69 5.35 12.20
CA ASP A 277 1.90 4.04 11.52
C ASP A 277 3.27 3.96 10.83
N ASN A 278 4.29 3.56 11.57
CA ASN A 278 5.61 3.30 11.02
C ASN A 278 6.04 1.86 11.29
N GLU A 279 5.09 0.94 11.25
CA GLU A 279 5.39 -0.47 11.21
C GLU A 279 4.81 -1.04 9.93
N ASP A 280 5.67 -1.62 9.11
CA ASP A 280 5.21 -2.36 7.94
C ASP A 280 4.38 -3.58 8.38
N ASP A 281 3.58 -4.13 7.47
CA ASP A 281 2.82 -5.37 7.68
C ASP A 281 3.78 -6.57 7.73
N ILE A 282 4.55 -6.66 8.81
CA ILE A 282 5.36 -7.78 9.30
C ILE A 282 5.27 -7.79 10.82
N TYR A 283 5.14 -8.97 11.41
CA TYR A 283 4.77 -9.11 12.81
C TYR A 283 5.66 -10.11 13.54
N LEU A 284 5.68 -9.99 14.87
CA LEU A 284 6.07 -11.10 15.73
C LEU A 284 4.89 -12.08 15.84
N ASP A 285 5.19 -13.38 15.87
CA ASP A 285 4.22 -14.42 16.21
C ASP A 285 3.85 -14.35 17.71
N ASP A 286 4.83 -13.98 18.55
CA ASP A 286 4.63 -13.81 19.98
C ASP A 286 5.64 -12.81 20.59
N LEU A 287 5.31 -12.26 21.75
CA LEU A 287 6.24 -11.54 22.60
C LEU A 287 5.97 -11.94 24.06
N THR A 288 6.96 -12.54 24.70
CA THR A 288 6.83 -12.96 26.10
C THR A 288 8.02 -12.52 26.94
N ILE A 289 7.79 -12.46 28.24
CA ILE A 289 8.81 -12.17 29.25
C ILE A 289 8.77 -13.21 30.37
N SER A 290 9.93 -13.51 30.95
CA SER A 290 10.05 -14.52 32.00
C SER A 290 9.41 -14.12 33.34
N GLU A 291 9.16 -12.83 33.56
CA GLU A 291 8.59 -12.28 34.81
C GLU A 291 7.63 -11.13 34.47
N GLY A 292 6.43 -11.15 35.04
CA GLY A 292 5.36 -10.21 34.74
C GLY A 292 4.44 -10.68 33.62
N ASP A 293 3.27 -10.04 33.51
CA ASP A 293 2.27 -10.35 32.49
C ASP A 293 2.39 -9.36 31.33
N LEU A 294 2.58 -9.87 30.12
CA LEU A 294 2.57 -9.12 28.87
C LEU A 294 1.53 -9.78 27.96
N ASP A 295 0.52 -9.02 27.57
CA ASP A 295 -0.55 -9.46 26.67
C ASP A 295 -0.18 -8.99 25.26
N PHE A 296 0.48 -9.86 24.50
CA PHE A 296 0.97 -9.52 23.16
C PHE A 296 -0.18 -9.47 22.15
N SER A 297 -0.14 -8.45 21.29
CA SER A 297 -1.04 -8.29 20.15
C SER A 297 -0.21 -7.85 18.96
N GLU A 298 -0.35 -8.52 17.82
CA GLU A 298 0.40 -8.17 16.60
C GLU A 298 0.19 -6.71 16.17
N ASP A 299 -1.00 -6.16 16.46
CA ASP A 299 -1.39 -4.77 16.17
C ASP A 299 -0.75 -3.74 17.13
N ASP A 300 -0.30 -4.17 18.32
CA ASP A 300 0.26 -3.28 19.34
C ASP A 300 1.79 -3.23 19.25
N ASN A 301 2.34 -2.02 19.21
CA ASN A 301 3.80 -1.80 19.08
C ASN A 301 4.45 -1.29 20.37
N THR A 302 3.67 -1.16 21.45
CA THR A 302 4.17 -0.67 22.73
C THR A 302 3.55 -1.44 23.88
N TYR A 303 4.39 -1.89 24.80
CA TYR A 303 4.00 -2.64 25.98
C TYR A 303 4.60 -1.98 27.22
N GLU A 304 3.87 -1.99 28.32
CA GLU A 304 4.37 -1.52 29.61
C GLU A 304 4.14 -2.60 30.68
N VAL A 305 5.20 -2.98 31.36
CA VAL A 305 5.18 -4.00 32.41
C VAL A 305 5.82 -3.44 33.68
N ASN A 306 5.13 -3.57 34.81
CA ASN A 306 5.66 -3.19 36.12
C ASN A 306 6.16 -4.44 36.85
N LEU A 307 7.42 -4.43 37.28
CA LEU A 307 8.04 -5.54 38.00
C LEU A 307 8.46 -5.14 39.40
N ASN A 308 8.48 -6.12 40.30
CA ASN A 308 8.98 -5.93 41.66
C ASN A 308 10.46 -5.52 41.65
N GLU A 309 10.88 -4.79 42.69
CA GLU A 309 12.24 -4.22 42.77
C GLU A 309 13.34 -5.31 42.78
N ASP A 310 13.02 -6.52 43.22
CA ASP A 310 13.92 -7.68 43.30
C ASP A 310 14.18 -8.34 41.93
N VAL A 311 13.35 -8.10 40.91
CA VAL A 311 13.55 -8.63 39.55
C VAL A 311 14.62 -7.82 38.82
N SER A 312 15.87 -8.26 38.87
CA SER A 312 17.01 -7.55 38.26
C SER A 312 17.31 -7.94 36.80
N LYS A 313 16.63 -8.94 36.27
CA LYS A 313 16.85 -9.49 34.94
C LYS A 313 15.60 -10.20 34.47
N ILE A 314 15.31 -10.14 33.17
CA ILE A 314 14.26 -10.91 32.51
C ILE A 314 14.80 -11.56 31.24
N THR A 315 14.18 -12.66 30.81
CA THR A 315 14.30 -13.15 29.43
C THR A 315 13.15 -12.58 28.61
N VAL A 316 13.45 -12.05 27.43
CA VAL A 316 12.47 -11.60 26.44
C VAL A 316 12.54 -12.58 25.27
N THR A 317 11.40 -13.10 24.85
CA THR A 317 11.28 -14.05 23.73
C THR A 317 10.37 -13.43 22.68
N ALA A 318 10.83 -13.36 21.43
CA ALA A 318 10.15 -12.64 20.36
C ALA A 318 10.27 -13.37 19.01
N PRO A 319 9.57 -14.50 18.81
CA PRO A 319 9.57 -15.19 17.52
C PRO A 319 8.87 -14.34 16.45
N PRO A 320 9.41 -14.26 15.22
CA PRO A 320 8.74 -13.61 14.09
C PRO A 320 7.63 -14.50 13.51
N GLU A 321 6.66 -13.90 12.81
CA GLU A 321 5.63 -14.64 12.05
C GLU A 321 6.22 -15.47 10.90
N ASP A 322 7.35 -15.00 10.34
CA ASP A 322 8.12 -15.70 9.31
C ASP A 322 9.56 -15.94 9.78
N GLU A 323 10.05 -17.19 9.68
CA GLU A 323 11.41 -17.57 10.08
C GLU A 323 12.50 -16.87 9.24
N GLU A 324 12.16 -16.31 8.07
CA GLU A 324 13.07 -15.52 7.23
C GLU A 324 13.28 -14.08 7.76
N TYR A 325 12.45 -13.60 8.70
CA TYR A 325 12.59 -12.26 9.27
C TYR A 325 13.73 -12.18 10.28
N LEU A 326 14.50 -11.09 10.19
CA LEU A 326 15.55 -10.78 11.13
C LEU A 326 14.92 -10.19 12.40
N VAL A 327 15.18 -10.79 13.56
CA VAL A 327 14.76 -10.24 14.85
C VAL A 327 15.95 -9.76 15.66
N THR A 328 15.86 -8.55 16.21
CA THR A 328 16.83 -8.04 17.18
C THR A 328 16.14 -7.59 18.46
N ILE A 329 16.77 -7.85 19.62
CA ILE A 329 16.33 -7.37 20.92
C ILE A 329 17.44 -6.47 21.47
N ASN A 330 17.15 -5.19 21.71
CA ASN A 330 18.13 -4.14 22.03
C ASN A 330 19.31 -4.09 21.05
N GLY A 331 19.05 -4.36 19.77
CA GLY A 331 20.04 -4.34 18.69
C GLY A 331 20.95 -5.57 18.60
N ASP A 332 20.79 -6.56 19.48
CA ASP A 332 21.46 -7.86 19.29
C ASP A 332 20.50 -8.82 18.58
N GLU A 333 21.01 -9.46 17.53
CA GLU A 333 20.29 -10.44 16.70
C GLU A 333 19.98 -11.71 17.51
N VAL A 334 18.73 -12.19 17.40
CA VAL A 334 18.25 -13.44 17.99
C VAL A 334 17.67 -14.35 16.88
N LYS A 335 17.79 -15.67 17.05
CA LYS A 335 17.52 -16.66 15.99
C LYS A 335 16.77 -17.86 16.52
N SER A 336 16.27 -18.69 15.61
CA SER A 336 15.57 -19.94 15.94
C SER A 336 16.40 -20.93 16.75
N ASN A 337 17.73 -20.97 16.60
CA ASN A 337 18.59 -21.85 17.43
C ASN A 337 18.70 -21.41 18.89
N ASP A 338 18.31 -20.16 19.19
CA ASP A 338 18.29 -19.58 20.52
C ASP A 338 16.83 -19.25 20.92
N ASP A 339 15.84 -19.91 20.29
CA ASP A 339 14.39 -19.71 20.52
C ASP A 339 13.94 -18.24 20.43
N TYR A 340 14.66 -17.41 19.65
CA TYR A 340 14.47 -15.96 19.58
C TYR A 340 14.50 -15.26 20.95
N GLU A 341 15.27 -15.79 21.91
CA GLU A 341 15.31 -15.30 23.28
C GLU A 341 16.52 -14.41 23.57
N LYS A 342 16.33 -13.41 24.43
CA LYS A 342 17.42 -12.61 24.98
C LYS A 342 17.22 -12.28 26.45
N ASN A 343 18.30 -12.48 27.19
CA ASN A 343 18.44 -12.09 28.57
C ASN A 343 18.75 -10.58 28.71
N VAL A 344 17.88 -9.81 29.36
CA VAL A 344 18.00 -8.36 29.55
C VAL A 344 18.13 -8.02 31.04
N SER A 345 19.21 -7.31 31.39
CA SER A 345 19.42 -6.80 32.75
C SER A 345 18.62 -5.51 32.96
N LEU A 346 17.95 -5.39 34.10
CA LEU A 346 17.10 -4.26 34.45
C LEU A 346 17.76 -3.38 35.51
N THR A 347 17.70 -2.07 35.32
CA THR A 347 18.01 -1.05 36.34
C THR A 347 16.75 -0.66 37.11
N LYS A 348 16.88 -0.13 38.33
CA LYS A 348 15.71 0.37 39.07
C LYS A 348 15.12 1.58 38.33
N GLY A 349 13.80 1.60 38.16
CA GLY A 349 13.07 2.60 37.36
C GLY A 349 12.67 2.06 35.99
N GLU A 350 12.46 2.96 35.04
CA GLU A 350 12.06 2.66 33.68
C GLU A 350 13.21 2.03 32.88
N ASN A 351 12.95 0.90 32.23
CA ASN A 351 13.88 0.24 31.31
C ASN A 351 13.16 0.09 29.97
N ILE A 352 13.73 0.62 28.90
CA ILE A 352 13.15 0.51 27.56
C ILE A 352 13.88 -0.59 26.82
N ILE A 353 13.14 -1.59 26.36
CA ILE A 353 13.60 -2.71 25.56
C ILE A 353 13.01 -2.56 24.17
N LYS A 354 13.85 -2.46 23.15
CA LYS A 354 13.41 -2.37 21.75
C LYS A 354 13.56 -3.71 21.07
N ILE A 355 12.48 -4.23 20.52
CA ILE A 355 12.46 -5.43 19.70
C ILE A 355 12.17 -4.98 18.27
N VAL A 356 12.96 -5.44 17.31
CA VAL A 356 12.81 -5.07 15.89
C VAL A 356 12.69 -6.36 15.10
N VAL A 357 11.62 -6.49 14.32
CA VAL A 357 11.47 -7.50 13.27
C VAL A 357 11.65 -6.81 11.92
N GLU A 358 12.46 -7.37 11.05
CA GLU A 358 12.83 -6.76 9.77
C GLU A 358 12.78 -7.80 8.65
N ASP A 359 11.99 -7.50 7.63
CA ASP A 359 12.03 -8.19 6.36
C ASP A 359 12.95 -7.38 5.43
N GLU A 360 14.22 -7.75 5.48
CA GLU A 360 15.29 -7.17 4.67
C GLU A 360 15.07 -7.36 3.14
N VAL A 361 14.09 -8.16 2.72
CA VAL A 361 13.76 -8.44 1.29
C VAL A 361 12.74 -7.45 0.74
N ASN A 362 11.81 -7.00 1.60
CA ASN A 362 10.75 -6.05 1.25
C ASN A 362 10.98 -4.65 1.81
N ASP A 363 12.13 -4.40 2.47
CA ASP A 363 12.44 -3.15 3.20
C ASP A 363 11.33 -2.81 4.20
N LYS A 364 10.76 -3.88 4.79
CA LYS A 364 9.70 -3.78 5.78
C LYS A 364 10.32 -3.90 7.16
N LYS A 365 9.89 -3.06 8.09
CA LYS A 365 10.39 -3.04 9.45
C LYS A 365 9.23 -2.85 10.42
N ARG A 366 9.23 -3.64 11.50
CA ARG A 366 8.38 -3.41 12.66
C ARG A 366 9.19 -3.34 13.96
N THR A 367 8.87 -2.40 14.84
CA THR A 367 9.52 -2.12 16.13
C THR A 367 8.51 -2.21 17.26
N TYR A 368 8.72 -3.17 18.16
CA TYR A 368 7.98 -3.27 19.41
C TYR A 368 8.79 -2.66 20.55
N THR A 369 8.16 -1.77 21.32
CA THR A 369 8.79 -1.12 22.49
C THR A 369 8.20 -1.66 23.78
N LEU A 370 9.00 -2.44 24.51
CA LEU A 370 8.65 -2.94 25.84
C LEU A 370 9.27 -2.05 26.93
N THR A 371 8.44 -1.36 27.68
CA THR A 371 8.81 -0.53 28.82
C THR A 371 8.65 -1.34 30.11
N VAL A 372 9.76 -1.67 30.78
CA VAL A 372 9.77 -2.40 32.04
C VAL A 372 10.11 -1.46 33.20
N ASN A 373 9.12 -1.14 34.02
CA ASN A 373 9.31 -0.36 35.24
C ASN A 373 9.67 -1.27 36.41
N ARG A 374 10.95 -1.29 36.78
CA ARG A 374 11.44 -2.08 37.92
C ARG A 374 11.39 -1.27 39.22
N GLY A 375 10.64 -1.73 40.21
CA GLY A 375 10.58 -1.10 41.53
C GLY A 375 9.74 0.17 41.59
N LYS A 376 8.84 0.38 40.62
CA LYS A 376 7.79 1.39 40.68
C LYS A 376 6.67 0.83 41.57
N ALA A 377 6.71 1.16 42.86
CA ALA A 377 5.58 0.90 43.74
C ALA A 377 4.39 1.71 43.22
N GLU A 378 3.25 1.08 42.95
CA GLU A 378 1.98 1.81 42.97
C GLU A 378 1.88 2.51 44.33
N ASN A 379 1.43 3.76 44.33
CA ASN A 379 1.19 4.52 45.55
C ASN A 379 0.14 3.82 46.41
N ASN A 380 0.59 2.90 47.24
CA ASN A 380 -0.08 2.44 48.44
C ASN A 380 0.88 2.68 49.62
N GLN A 381 0.92 3.92 50.08
CA GLN A 381 1.24 4.24 51.46
C GLN A 381 0.28 5.35 51.91
N GLY A 382 -0.57 5.18 52.90
CA GLY A 382 -0.83 4.07 53.81
C GLY A 382 -1.59 4.64 55.00
N ASN A 383 -2.39 3.84 55.71
CA ASN A 383 -2.44 3.97 57.16
C ASN A 383 -3.03 2.74 57.83
N GLN A 384 -2.24 2.13 58.72
CA GLN A 384 -2.77 1.56 59.93
C GLN A 384 -3.42 2.70 60.71
N ASN A 385 -4.72 2.65 60.97
CA ASN A 385 -5.22 3.27 62.19
C ASN A 385 -6.39 2.47 62.76
N THR A 386 -6.17 2.05 64.00
CA THR A 386 -7.20 1.65 64.93
C THR A 386 -8.23 2.77 65.12
N ASP A 387 -9.47 2.34 65.29
CA ASP A 387 -10.64 3.03 65.86
C ASP A 387 -11.64 3.71 64.89
N THR A 388 -12.72 2.95 64.66
CA THR A 388 -14.15 3.33 64.59
C THR A 388 -14.57 4.53 63.75
N ASP A 389 -15.20 4.27 62.59
CA ASP A 389 -16.67 4.27 62.46
C ASP A 389 -17.08 3.82 61.04
N THR A 390 -18.13 3.01 60.94
CA THR A 390 -18.59 2.31 59.73
C THR A 390 -19.41 3.20 58.79
N THR A 391 -19.07 3.26 57.50
CA THR A 391 -19.99 3.06 56.33
C THR A 391 -19.36 3.54 55.00
N GLY A 392 -19.44 2.70 53.96
CA GLY A 392 -19.13 3.05 52.57
C GLY A 392 -18.00 2.23 51.94
N LYS A 393 -18.20 0.92 51.75
CA LYS A 393 -17.37 0.17 50.79
C LYS A 393 -17.63 0.77 49.41
N LYS A 394 -16.61 1.34 48.78
CA LYS A 394 -16.72 1.81 47.39
C LYS A 394 -16.80 0.59 46.46
N SER A 395 -17.80 0.58 45.59
CA SER A 395 -17.82 -0.34 44.44
C SER A 395 -16.54 -0.17 43.63
N GLN A 396 -15.91 -1.28 43.23
CA GLN A 396 -14.57 -1.24 42.64
C GLN A 396 -14.35 -2.35 41.61
N TRP A 397 -13.46 -2.07 40.67
CA TRP A 397 -12.87 -3.07 39.79
C TRP A 397 -11.81 -3.89 40.54
N VAL A 398 -11.82 -5.20 40.33
CA VAL A 398 -10.81 -6.13 40.85
C VAL A 398 -10.34 -7.02 39.71
N GLN A 399 -9.04 -7.01 39.44
CA GLN A 399 -8.42 -7.92 38.48
C GLN A 399 -8.23 -9.30 39.10
N THR A 400 -8.64 -10.34 38.38
CA THR A 400 -8.42 -11.74 38.77
C THR A 400 -7.65 -12.45 37.66
N SER A 401 -7.13 -13.64 37.92
CA SER A 401 -6.47 -14.48 36.91
C SER A 401 -7.38 -14.86 35.74
N GLU A 402 -8.70 -14.72 35.88
CA GLU A 402 -9.69 -14.99 34.84
C GLU A 402 -10.13 -13.72 34.09
N GLY A 403 -9.69 -12.53 34.53
CA GLY A 403 -10.10 -11.22 34.00
C GLY A 403 -10.68 -10.27 35.06
N TRP A 404 -11.19 -9.12 34.60
CA TRP A 404 -11.70 -8.04 35.45
C TRP A 404 -13.12 -8.30 35.94
N LYS A 405 -13.36 -8.16 37.26
CA LYS A 405 -14.68 -8.26 37.90
C LYS A 405 -15.03 -6.96 38.61
N TYR A 406 -16.32 -6.61 38.68
CA TYR A 406 -16.79 -5.43 39.40
C TYR A 406 -17.60 -5.81 40.64
N TYR A 407 -17.22 -5.27 41.79
CA TYR A 407 -17.88 -5.49 43.07
C TYR A 407 -18.70 -4.27 43.45
N ASP A 408 -19.95 -4.46 43.85
CA ASP A 408 -20.82 -3.40 44.36
C ASP A 408 -20.43 -2.95 45.79
N GLU A 409 -21.17 -1.99 46.33
CA GLU A 409 -20.98 -1.45 47.68
C GLU A 409 -21.19 -2.51 48.79
N ASN A 410 -21.82 -3.64 48.48
CA ASN A 410 -22.00 -4.75 49.41
C ASN A 410 -20.87 -5.79 49.28
N GLY A 411 -20.00 -5.67 48.27
CA GLY A 411 -18.99 -6.67 47.92
C GLY A 411 -19.54 -7.84 47.12
N SER A 412 -20.69 -7.66 46.44
CA SER A 412 -21.27 -8.64 45.52
C SER A 412 -20.79 -8.36 44.09
N ILE A 413 -20.54 -9.42 43.32
CA ILE A 413 -20.09 -9.32 41.93
C ILE A 413 -21.27 -8.98 41.02
N LEU A 414 -21.12 -7.98 40.16
CA LEU A 414 -22.07 -7.71 39.06
C LEU A 414 -21.94 -8.76 37.95
N LYS A 415 -23.06 -9.26 37.45
CA LYS A 415 -23.14 -10.34 36.45
C LYS A 415 -24.31 -10.11 35.48
N ASN A 416 -24.14 -10.51 34.22
CA ASN A 416 -25.11 -10.34 33.13
C ASN A 416 -25.71 -8.93 33.07
N SER A 417 -24.86 -7.91 33.16
CA SER A 417 -25.32 -6.54 33.38
C SER A 417 -24.39 -5.51 32.76
N TRP A 418 -24.99 -4.48 32.18
CA TRP A 418 -24.31 -3.23 31.83
C TRP A 418 -23.91 -2.45 33.07
N LEU A 419 -22.69 -1.93 33.07
CA LEU A 419 -22.14 -1.03 34.08
C LEU A 419 -21.69 0.27 33.39
N PHE A 420 -22.17 1.42 33.87
CA PHE A 420 -21.57 2.70 33.50
C PHE A 420 -20.41 3.00 34.44
N ASP A 421 -19.19 2.91 33.94
CA ASP A 421 -17.99 3.30 34.67
C ASP A 421 -17.96 4.83 34.77
N LYS A 422 -18.14 5.37 35.98
CA LYS A 422 -18.20 6.81 36.22
C LYS A 422 -16.83 7.49 36.11
N GLU A 423 -15.75 6.75 36.30
CA GLU A 423 -14.38 7.28 36.24
C GLU A 423 -13.96 7.43 34.77
N GLN A 424 -14.18 6.38 33.99
CA GLN A 424 -13.82 6.35 32.57
C GLN A 424 -14.91 6.93 31.65
N LYS A 425 -16.13 7.12 32.17
CA LYS A 425 -17.32 7.61 31.45
C LYS A 425 -17.71 6.74 30.25
N VAL A 426 -17.58 5.43 30.39
CA VAL A 426 -17.91 4.43 29.36
C VAL A 426 -18.89 3.40 29.90
N TYR A 427 -19.58 2.69 29.00
CA TYR A 427 -20.37 1.51 29.35
C TYR A 427 -19.53 0.24 29.17
N CYS A 428 -19.60 -0.67 30.14
CA CYS A 428 -18.97 -1.99 30.13
C CYS A 428 -20.04 -3.06 30.33
N TYR A 429 -19.77 -4.31 29.94
CA TYR A 429 -20.66 -5.45 30.21
C TYR A 429 -19.96 -6.54 31.01
N LEU A 430 -20.62 -7.03 32.05
CA LEU A 430 -20.15 -8.13 32.88
C LEU A 430 -20.93 -9.40 32.51
N ASP A 431 -20.23 -10.47 32.17
CA ASP A 431 -20.81 -11.73 31.72
C ASP A 431 -21.47 -12.54 32.87
N LYS A 432 -21.88 -13.78 32.59
CA LYS A 432 -22.50 -14.68 33.58
C LYS A 432 -21.59 -15.04 34.76
N ASN A 433 -20.27 -14.95 34.59
CA ASN A 433 -19.25 -15.19 35.61
C ASN A 433 -18.85 -13.89 36.32
N GLY A 434 -19.29 -12.75 35.81
CA GLY A 434 -18.96 -11.41 36.29
C GLY A 434 -17.67 -10.86 35.71
N LEU A 435 -17.17 -11.46 34.61
CA LEU A 435 -16.01 -11.02 33.87
C LEU A 435 -16.40 -9.91 32.89
N ARG A 436 -15.59 -8.86 32.82
CA ARG A 436 -15.74 -7.78 31.85
C ARG A 436 -15.49 -8.32 30.44
N LEU A 437 -16.46 -8.14 29.55
CA LEU A 437 -16.35 -8.55 28.15
C LEU A 437 -15.49 -7.58 27.33
N SER A 438 -14.79 -8.12 26.35
CA SER A 438 -14.16 -7.43 25.21
C SER A 438 -14.69 -8.04 23.91
N GLY A 439 -14.54 -7.32 22.78
CA GLY A 439 -14.95 -7.80 21.47
C GLY A 439 -16.47 -7.88 21.26
N TRP A 440 -16.88 -8.64 20.25
CA TRP A 440 -18.29 -8.81 19.88
C TRP A 440 -19.05 -9.66 20.90
N PHE A 441 -20.18 -9.16 21.37
CA PHE A 441 -21.10 -9.96 22.16
C PHE A 441 -22.56 -9.61 21.88
N LYS A 442 -23.45 -10.56 22.18
CA LYS A 442 -24.88 -10.44 21.94
C LYS A 442 -25.63 -10.35 23.27
N ASP A 443 -26.41 -9.29 23.43
CA ASP A 443 -27.28 -9.05 24.59
C ASP A 443 -28.67 -8.64 24.10
N ASN A 444 -29.72 -9.28 24.65
CA ASN A 444 -31.12 -9.04 24.30
C ASN A 444 -31.39 -8.93 22.78
N GLU A 445 -30.93 -9.93 22.03
CA GLU A 445 -31.02 -10.04 20.56
C GLU A 445 -30.22 -9.01 19.74
N LYS A 446 -29.52 -8.08 20.38
CA LYS A 446 -28.67 -7.07 19.73
C LYS A 446 -27.19 -7.40 19.87
N TRP A 447 -26.42 -7.06 18.85
CA TRP A 447 -24.96 -7.17 18.88
C TRP A 447 -24.34 -5.85 19.32
N TYR A 448 -23.30 -5.96 20.13
CA TYR A 448 -22.50 -4.87 20.65
C TYR A 448 -21.02 -5.22 20.44
N LEU A 449 -20.19 -4.19 20.33
CA LEU A 449 -18.75 -4.32 20.23
C LEU A 449 -18.10 -3.57 21.39
N MET A 450 -17.25 -4.26 22.13
CA MET A 450 -16.45 -3.70 23.21
C MET A 450 -14.99 -3.60 22.75
N ASP A 451 -14.29 -2.53 23.11
CA ASP A 451 -12.84 -2.48 22.92
C ASP A 451 -12.12 -3.49 23.84
N ASN A 452 -10.80 -3.62 23.69
CA ASN A 452 -9.99 -4.52 24.53
C ASN A 452 -10.01 -4.14 26.02
N LYS A 453 -10.32 -2.88 26.34
CA LYS A 453 -10.52 -2.35 27.69
C LYS A 453 -11.96 -2.47 28.17
N GLY A 454 -12.82 -3.15 27.41
CA GLY A 454 -14.21 -3.44 27.75
C GLY A 454 -15.13 -2.22 27.73
N ALA A 455 -14.77 -1.15 27.00
CA ALA A 455 -15.63 0.00 26.75
C ALA A 455 -16.48 -0.22 25.49
N MET A 456 -17.77 0.12 25.57
CA MET A 456 -18.73 -0.05 24.47
C MET A 456 -18.44 0.94 23.33
N LEU A 457 -18.22 0.40 22.14
CA LEU A 457 -17.98 1.18 20.94
C LEU A 457 -19.29 1.67 20.30
N THR A 458 -19.20 2.80 19.57
CA THR A 458 -20.28 3.42 18.80
C THR A 458 -19.74 3.95 17.47
N GLY A 459 -20.60 4.25 16.50
CA GLY A 459 -20.17 4.74 15.19
C GLY A 459 -19.62 3.66 14.27
N TRP A 460 -18.97 4.08 13.19
CA TRP A 460 -18.36 3.16 12.21
C TRP A 460 -17.12 2.49 12.80
N GLN A 461 -17.04 1.17 12.70
CA GLN A 461 -15.97 0.33 13.24
C GLN A 461 -15.47 -0.63 12.16
N TYR A 462 -14.15 -0.74 12.00
CA TYR A 462 -13.53 -1.65 11.06
C TYR A 462 -12.88 -2.81 11.82
N THR A 463 -13.32 -4.03 11.57
CA THR A 463 -12.86 -5.25 12.25
C THR A 463 -13.06 -6.44 11.32
N ASP A 464 -12.16 -7.43 11.37
CA ASP A 464 -12.18 -8.63 10.50
C ASP A 464 -12.33 -8.29 9.00
N GLY A 465 -11.65 -7.23 8.54
CA GLY A 465 -11.67 -6.78 7.15
C GLY A 465 -12.97 -6.13 6.69
N LYS A 466 -13.92 -5.85 7.59
CA LYS A 466 -15.27 -5.35 7.27
C LYS A 466 -15.63 -4.13 8.11
N TRP A 467 -16.42 -3.22 7.52
CA TRP A 467 -17.01 -2.08 8.23
C TRP A 467 -18.34 -2.46 8.87
N TYR A 468 -18.57 -2.02 10.10
CA TYR A 468 -19.81 -2.18 10.87
C TYR A 468 -20.25 -0.82 11.40
N MET A 469 -21.55 -0.58 11.50
CA MET A 469 -22.07 0.65 12.09
C MET A 469 -22.74 0.36 13.44
N LEU A 470 -22.20 0.91 14.52
CA LEU A 470 -22.73 0.79 15.88
C LEU A 470 -23.54 2.06 16.18
N GLY A 471 -24.78 1.90 16.66
CA GLY A 471 -25.61 3.03 17.05
C GLY A 471 -25.01 3.83 18.21
N THR A 472 -25.57 5.01 18.49
CA THR A 472 -25.23 5.77 19.70
C THR A 472 -25.58 5.03 20.99
N ASP A 473 -26.47 4.04 20.91
CA ASP A 473 -26.79 3.08 21.96
C ASP A 473 -25.87 1.85 21.97
N GLY A 474 -24.81 1.84 21.15
CA GLY A 474 -23.86 0.74 20.98
C GLY A 474 -24.38 -0.45 20.19
N ALA A 475 -25.66 -0.48 19.82
CA ALA A 475 -26.25 -1.59 19.10
C ALA A 475 -25.86 -1.56 17.61
N MET A 476 -25.33 -2.66 17.10
CA MET A 476 -24.99 -2.85 15.69
C MET A 476 -26.22 -2.66 14.79
N LYS A 477 -26.05 -1.86 13.73
CA LYS A 477 -27.06 -1.62 12.70
C LYS A 477 -27.02 -2.73 11.63
N THR A 478 -28.20 -3.05 11.11
CA THR A 478 -28.41 -3.93 9.97
C THR A 478 -29.44 -3.31 9.04
N GLY A 479 -29.38 -3.61 7.74
CA GLY A 479 -30.25 -3.06 6.72
C GLY A 479 -29.90 -1.61 6.36
N TRP A 480 -30.90 -0.84 5.93
CA TRP A 480 -30.73 0.55 5.52
C TRP A 480 -30.31 1.45 6.69
N TYR A 481 -29.21 2.19 6.51
CA TYR A 481 -28.72 3.21 7.42
C TYR A 481 -28.52 4.53 6.69
N LYS A 482 -28.84 5.64 7.35
CA LYS A 482 -28.72 6.98 6.78
C LYS A 482 -28.10 7.91 7.80
N GLU A 483 -27.18 8.73 7.35
CA GLU A 483 -26.56 9.76 8.19
C GLU A 483 -26.45 11.10 7.46
N GLU A 484 -26.40 12.17 8.25
CA GLU A 484 -26.35 13.53 7.74
C GLU A 484 -24.90 14.02 7.78
N VAL A 485 -24.34 14.27 6.59
CA VAL A 485 -22.95 14.71 6.42
C VAL A 485 -22.95 16.20 6.05
N THR A 486 -22.09 16.99 6.69
CA THR A 486 -21.93 18.40 6.34
C THR A 486 -20.83 18.51 5.29
N ASN A 487 -21.19 18.92 4.07
CA ASN A 487 -20.21 19.12 3.00
C ASN A 487 -19.81 20.60 2.94
N GLN A 488 -18.52 20.90 3.11
CA GLN A 488 -17.97 22.23 2.78
C GLN A 488 -17.65 22.25 1.29
N SER A 489 -18.52 22.83 0.46
CA SER A 489 -18.21 22.98 -0.97
C SER A 489 -17.04 23.95 -1.15
N SER A 490 -15.87 23.43 -1.51
CA SER A 490 -14.85 24.26 -2.17
C SER A 490 -15.26 24.44 -3.63
N ALA A 491 -16.00 25.51 -3.91
CA ALA A 491 -16.24 25.98 -5.26
C ALA A 491 -16.41 27.50 -5.27
N ASN A 492 -15.32 28.22 -5.56
CA ASN A 492 -15.29 29.12 -6.72
C ASN A 492 -13.88 29.66 -7.00
N THR A 493 -13.31 29.16 -8.10
CA THR A 493 -12.51 29.94 -9.05
C THR A 493 -13.26 31.20 -9.47
N SER A 494 -12.89 32.35 -8.90
CA SER A 494 -12.80 33.64 -9.61
C SER A 494 -12.35 34.71 -8.64
N THR A 495 -11.31 35.45 -9.04
CA THR A 495 -10.85 36.71 -8.44
C THR A 495 -12.02 37.64 -8.16
N GLU A 496 -12.40 37.85 -6.91
CA GLU A 496 -12.83 39.14 -6.33
C GLU A 496 -12.80 39.05 -4.79
N THR A 497 -12.42 40.15 -4.16
CA THR A 497 -12.27 40.32 -2.71
C THR A 497 -13.61 40.22 -1.97
N ASN A 498 -13.59 39.48 -0.84
CA ASN A 498 -14.66 39.23 0.15
C ASN A 498 -15.62 38.05 -0.12
N ALA A 499 -15.18 36.83 0.21
CA ALA A 499 -16.07 35.68 0.40
C ALA A 499 -16.36 35.46 1.91
N ASN A 500 -17.64 35.56 2.25
CA ASN A 500 -18.22 35.23 3.56
C ASN A 500 -18.24 33.69 3.77
N PRO A 501 -17.67 33.12 4.84
CA PRO A 501 -17.62 31.68 5.03
C PRO A 501 -18.91 31.15 5.68
N GLN A 502 -20.04 31.15 4.96
CA GLN A 502 -21.23 30.40 5.39
C GLN A 502 -22.06 29.92 4.19
N ASN A 503 -21.71 28.75 3.65
CA ASN A 503 -22.66 27.93 2.90
C ASN A 503 -22.31 26.44 3.11
N THR A 504 -22.64 25.93 4.30
CA THR A 504 -22.57 24.49 4.59
C THR A 504 -23.86 23.83 4.12
N THR A 505 -23.78 22.93 3.15
CA THR A 505 -24.91 22.09 2.75
C THR A 505 -24.87 20.78 3.52
N LYS A 506 -25.96 20.47 4.23
CA LYS A 506 -26.20 19.17 4.84
C LYS A 506 -26.73 18.24 3.77
N ILE A 507 -26.02 17.13 3.53
CA ILE A 507 -26.40 16.09 2.58
C ILE A 507 -26.66 14.80 3.35
N GLU A 508 -27.67 14.04 2.93
CA GLU A 508 -27.98 12.73 3.51
C GLU A 508 -27.27 11.65 2.68
N GLU A 509 -26.42 10.89 3.34
CA GLU A 509 -25.78 9.71 2.76
C GLU A 509 -26.50 8.45 3.24
N ALA A 510 -26.67 7.49 2.33
CA ALA A 510 -27.33 6.23 2.61
C ALA A 510 -26.37 5.05 2.41
N TYR A 511 -26.45 4.10 3.32
CA TYR A 511 -25.63 2.89 3.43
C TYR A 511 -26.55 1.68 3.58
N TYR A 512 -26.03 0.50 3.29
CA TYR A 512 -26.70 -0.76 3.60
C TYR A 512 -25.77 -1.68 4.37
N LEU A 513 -26.25 -2.20 5.49
CA LEU A 513 -25.56 -3.15 6.34
C LEU A 513 -26.17 -4.53 6.11
N ASN A 514 -25.36 -5.52 5.79
CA ASN A 514 -25.80 -6.89 5.61
C ASN A 514 -26.39 -7.47 6.92
N ALA A 515 -26.99 -8.66 6.84
CA ALA A 515 -27.55 -9.33 8.02
C ALA A 515 -26.49 -9.66 9.10
N ASP A 516 -25.23 -9.83 8.69
CA ASP A 516 -24.09 -10.00 9.60
C ASP A 516 -23.55 -8.66 10.16
N GLY A 517 -24.15 -7.52 9.76
CA GLY A 517 -23.73 -6.17 10.15
C GLY A 517 -22.69 -5.53 9.23
N SER A 518 -22.08 -6.30 8.33
CA SER A 518 -21.03 -5.77 7.45
C SER A 518 -21.58 -4.79 6.41
N MET A 519 -20.84 -3.72 6.14
CA MET A 519 -21.21 -2.70 5.17
C MET A 519 -21.20 -3.26 3.75
N LYS A 520 -22.26 -3.00 2.99
CA LYS A 520 -22.42 -3.46 1.62
C LYS A 520 -21.71 -2.52 0.64
N THR A 521 -20.93 -3.11 -0.26
CA THR A 521 -20.43 -2.47 -1.48
C THR A 521 -20.93 -3.20 -2.72
N GLY A 522 -20.90 -2.51 -3.86
CA GLY A 522 -21.37 -2.99 -5.15
C GLY A 522 -22.89 -3.12 -5.25
N TRP A 523 -23.35 -4.01 -6.13
CA TRP A 523 -24.78 -4.23 -6.38
C TRP A 523 -25.51 -4.89 -5.22
N LEU A 524 -26.71 -4.39 -4.92
CA LEU A 524 -27.66 -4.93 -3.95
C LEU A 524 -29.03 -5.09 -4.60
N SER A 525 -29.66 -6.25 -4.44
CA SER A 525 -31.08 -6.44 -4.74
C SER A 525 -31.89 -6.43 -3.45
N ASP A 526 -32.77 -5.45 -3.29
CA ASP A 526 -33.69 -5.33 -2.16
C ASP A 526 -35.10 -5.09 -2.67
N ASN A 527 -36.06 -5.91 -2.22
CA ASN A 527 -37.47 -5.84 -2.63
C ASN A 527 -37.70 -5.73 -4.17
N SER A 528 -36.98 -6.57 -4.94
CA SER A 528 -37.02 -6.59 -6.41
C SER A 528 -36.54 -5.30 -7.09
N LYS A 529 -35.85 -4.43 -6.37
CA LYS A 529 -35.16 -3.24 -6.89
C LYS A 529 -33.66 -3.44 -6.75
N TRP A 530 -32.90 -2.82 -7.64
CA TRP A 530 -31.45 -2.87 -7.62
C TRP A 530 -30.88 -1.51 -7.21
N TYR A 531 -29.84 -1.54 -6.39
CA TYR A 531 -29.09 -0.39 -5.89
C TYR A 531 -27.60 -0.68 -6.09
N PHE A 532 -26.79 0.37 -6.14
CA PHE A 532 -25.33 0.23 -6.17
C PHE A 532 -24.71 1.05 -5.05
N PHE A 533 -23.76 0.46 -4.32
CA PHE A 533 -23.01 1.12 -3.27
C PHE A 533 -21.54 1.24 -3.67
N ASN A 534 -20.98 2.44 -3.57
CA ASN A 534 -19.61 2.75 -3.94
C ASN A 534 -18.61 2.04 -3.00
N ALA A 535 -17.31 2.11 -3.32
CA ALA A 535 -16.26 1.50 -2.50
C ALA A 535 -16.24 2.03 -1.05
N ASN A 536 -16.59 3.30 -0.84
CA ASN A 536 -16.75 3.92 0.47
C ASN A 536 -18.10 3.61 1.15
N GLY A 537 -18.93 2.73 0.57
CA GLY A 537 -20.23 2.34 1.12
C GLY A 537 -21.40 3.27 0.82
N THR A 538 -21.17 4.44 0.22
CA THR A 538 -22.25 5.38 -0.10
C THR A 538 -23.14 4.87 -1.26
N MET A 539 -24.45 5.03 -1.15
CA MET A 539 -25.40 4.67 -2.20
C MET A 539 -25.24 5.58 -3.43
N GLN A 540 -24.94 4.99 -4.59
CA GLN A 540 -24.77 5.71 -5.84
C GLN A 540 -26.09 6.25 -6.38
N LYS A 541 -26.04 7.49 -6.87
CA LYS A 541 -27.12 8.13 -7.63
C LYS A 541 -26.55 8.65 -8.95
N GLY A 542 -27.39 8.74 -9.98
CA GLY A 542 -27.00 9.19 -11.31
C GLY A 542 -26.30 8.11 -12.13
N TRP A 543 -25.41 8.52 -13.03
CA TRP A 543 -24.75 7.61 -13.96
C TRP A 543 -23.69 6.75 -13.26
N LEU A 544 -23.64 5.47 -13.64
CA LEU A 544 -22.64 4.51 -13.20
C LEU A 544 -22.07 3.81 -14.43
N ILE A 545 -20.74 3.64 -14.47
CA ILE A 545 -20.07 2.75 -15.40
C ILE A 545 -19.51 1.61 -14.56
N ASP A 546 -19.93 0.39 -14.87
CA ASP A 546 -19.45 -0.82 -14.21
C ASP A 546 -18.98 -1.78 -15.31
N TYR A 547 -17.68 -2.08 -15.31
CA TYR A 547 -16.97 -2.70 -16.44
C TYR A 547 -17.22 -1.95 -17.77
N ASN A 548 -17.84 -2.62 -18.75
CA ASN A 548 -18.12 -2.08 -20.08
C ASN A 548 -19.60 -1.67 -20.28
N SER A 549 -20.38 -1.59 -19.20
CA SER A 549 -21.80 -1.26 -19.26
C SER A 549 -22.11 0.02 -18.50
N LYS A 550 -23.02 0.82 -19.04
CA LYS A 550 -23.47 2.08 -18.44
C LYS A 550 -24.87 1.91 -17.84
N TYR A 551 -25.03 2.30 -16.58
CA TYR A 551 -26.26 2.20 -15.81
C TYR A 551 -26.69 3.58 -15.32
N TYR A 552 -27.93 3.71 -14.90
CA TYR A 552 -28.43 4.91 -14.24
C TYR A 552 -29.19 4.55 -12.96
N LEU A 553 -28.77 5.13 -11.84
CA LEU A 553 -29.41 5.01 -10.53
C LEU A 553 -30.26 6.27 -10.33
N ASN A 554 -31.55 6.10 -10.07
CA ASN A 554 -32.48 7.21 -9.86
C ASN A 554 -32.14 7.96 -8.55
N GLU A 555 -32.80 9.10 -8.31
CA GLU A 555 -32.60 9.90 -7.09
C GLU A 555 -32.90 9.15 -5.79
N ASP A 556 -33.78 8.14 -5.86
CA ASP A 556 -34.08 7.22 -4.76
C ASP A 556 -33.11 6.03 -4.67
N GLY A 557 -32.05 6.03 -5.50
CA GLY A 557 -31.02 4.99 -5.60
C GLY A 557 -31.37 3.80 -6.49
N THR A 558 -32.60 3.70 -6.99
CA THR A 558 -33.03 2.51 -7.74
C THR A 558 -32.47 2.49 -9.16
N MET A 559 -32.01 1.34 -9.62
CA MET A 559 -31.52 1.14 -10.98
C MET A 559 -32.65 1.30 -12.01
N ALA A 560 -32.39 2.10 -13.03
CA ALA A 560 -33.29 2.30 -14.16
C ALA A 560 -33.32 1.09 -15.11
N THR A 561 -34.52 0.69 -15.52
CA THR A 561 -34.77 -0.28 -16.61
C THR A 561 -35.77 0.31 -17.61
N GLY A 562 -35.77 -0.21 -18.84
CA GLY A 562 -36.68 0.23 -19.90
C GLY A 562 -36.36 1.62 -20.44
N THR A 563 -37.36 2.33 -20.95
CA THR A 563 -37.16 3.69 -21.51
C THR A 563 -37.27 4.74 -20.42
N LYS A 564 -36.27 5.62 -20.27
CA LYS A 564 -36.23 6.69 -19.28
C LYS A 564 -35.75 8.00 -19.89
N THR A 565 -36.34 9.12 -19.47
CA THR A 565 -35.86 10.46 -19.82
C THR A 565 -35.04 11.00 -18.65
N ILE A 566 -33.80 11.37 -18.91
CA ILE A 566 -32.82 11.88 -17.94
C ILE A 566 -32.31 13.22 -18.46
N GLY A 567 -32.64 14.30 -17.75
CA GLY A 567 -32.53 15.66 -18.29
C GLY A 567 -33.42 15.82 -19.53
N GLU A 568 -32.85 16.30 -20.63
CA GLU A 568 -33.57 16.50 -21.91
C GLU A 568 -33.46 15.30 -22.87
N LYS A 569 -32.76 14.23 -22.48
CA LYS A 569 -32.45 13.09 -23.36
C LYS A 569 -33.19 11.84 -22.92
N THR A 570 -33.67 11.05 -23.89
CA THR A 570 -34.29 9.74 -23.65
C THR A 570 -33.30 8.62 -23.91
N TYR A 571 -33.19 7.70 -22.95
CA TYR A 571 -32.31 6.55 -22.95
C TYR A 571 -33.13 5.25 -22.84
N LYS A 572 -32.61 4.15 -23.39
CA LYS A 572 -33.20 2.81 -23.26
C LYS A 572 -32.24 1.90 -22.52
N PHE A 573 -32.73 1.27 -21.47
CA PHE A 573 -32.00 0.30 -20.66
C PHE A 573 -32.64 -1.08 -20.83
N ASN A 574 -31.81 -2.13 -20.87
CA ASN A 574 -32.31 -3.50 -20.90
C ASN A 574 -32.88 -3.93 -19.53
N ASN A 575 -33.37 -5.17 -19.42
CA ASN A 575 -33.95 -5.70 -18.18
C ASN A 575 -32.93 -5.84 -17.03
N ASN A 576 -31.63 -5.87 -17.35
CA ASN A 576 -30.54 -5.88 -16.38
C ASN A 576 -30.01 -4.47 -16.09
N GLY A 577 -30.67 -3.43 -16.61
CA GLY A 577 -30.34 -2.01 -16.38
C GLY A 577 -29.20 -1.45 -17.22
N ALA A 578 -28.58 -2.24 -18.09
CA ALA A 578 -27.50 -1.74 -18.95
C ALA A 578 -28.08 -0.91 -20.11
N LEU A 579 -27.45 0.24 -20.39
CA LEU A 579 -27.80 1.15 -21.46
C LEU A 579 -27.63 0.46 -22.83
N ILE A 580 -28.67 0.54 -23.64
CA ILE A 580 -28.68 0.08 -25.03
C ILE A 580 -28.21 1.26 -25.89
N ILE A 581 -27.08 1.09 -26.56
CA ILE A 581 -26.46 2.08 -27.46
C ILE A 581 -27.15 2.05 -28.82
#